data_AF-A0A426GFT6-F1
#
_entry.id   AF-A0A426GFT6-F1
#
_cell.length_a   1.000
_cell.length_b   1.000
_cell.length_c   1.000
_cell.angle_alpha   90.00
_cell.angle_beta   90.00
_cell.angle_gamma   90.00
#
_symmetry.space_group_name_H-M   'P 1'
#
loop_
_entity.id
_entity.type
_entity.pdbx_description
1 polymer ?
#
loop_
_entity_poly.entity_id
_entity_poly.type
_entity_poly.pdbx_seq_one_letter_code
_entity_poly.pdbx_strand_id
1 'polypeptide(L)' 'MAETVTISREVFQRLRSRLPAVTREHLFDCYAISETTWTKLRDGKPVKRSTLDRILAKLALLDARVAA' A
#
# COMPACT_ATOMS: atom_id res chain seq x y z
N MET A 1 21.29 -6.96 -5.12
CA MET A 1 20.26 -7.57 -4.24
C MET A 1 19.09 -6.61 -4.13
N ALA A 2 17.84 -7.08 -4.19
CA ALA A 2 16.69 -6.19 -4.05
C ALA A 2 16.52 -5.80 -2.58
N GLU A 3 16.63 -4.51 -2.26
CA GLU A 3 16.39 -4.01 -0.90
C GLU A 3 14.94 -4.29 -0.48
N THR A 4 14.77 -4.84 0.73
CA THR A 4 13.45 -5.09 1.32
C THR A 4 13.24 -4.27 2.57
N VAL A 5 12.02 -3.79 2.73
CA VAL A 5 11.60 -2.91 3.83
C VAL A 5 10.28 -3.40 4.42
N THR A 6 10.07 -3.11 5.69
CA THR A 6 8.79 -3.29 6.38
C THR A 6 8.14 -1.94 6.61
N ILE A 7 6.84 -1.92 6.91
CA ILE A 7 6.13 -0.71 7.28
C ILE A 7 5.56 -0.83 8.69
N SER A 8 5.44 0.31 9.37
CA SER A 8 4.77 0.38 10.67
C SER A 8 3.26 0.21 10.51
N ARG A 9 2.59 -0.22 11.59
CA ARG A 9 1.12 -0.39 11.63
C ARG A 9 0.37 0.90 11.29
N GLU A 10 0.88 2.06 11.67
CA GLU A 10 0.29 3.36 11.35
C GLU A 10 0.23 3.61 9.83
N VAL A 11 1.33 3.35 9.11
CA VAL A 11 1.39 3.47 7.65
C VAL A 11 0.39 2.49 7.01
N PHE A 12 0.30 1.27 7.53
CA PHE A 12 -0.70 0.31 7.05
C PHE A 12 -2.14 0.79 7.26
N GLN A 13 -2.46 1.39 8.41
CA GLN A 13 -3.80 1.95 8.65
C GLN A 13 -4.12 3.11 7.71
N ARG A 14 -3.14 3.96 7.38
CA ARG A 14 -3.30 5.01 6.36
C ARG A 14 -3.65 4.43 4.99
N LEU A 15 -2.93 3.40 4.55
CA LEU A 15 -3.25 2.70 3.30
C LEU A 15 -4.68 2.12 3.34
N ARG A 16 -5.03 1.45 4.43
CA ARG A 16 -6.36 0.84 4.58
C ARG A 16 -7.48 1.88 4.57
N SER A 17 -7.25 3.06 5.17
CA SER A 17 -8.24 4.14 5.24
C SER A 17 -8.59 4.75 3.88
N ARG A 18 -7.75 4.54 2.86
CA ARG A 18 -8.00 5.05 1.50
C ARG A 18 -8.66 4.02 0.59
N LEU A 19 -8.75 2.76 1.02
CA LEU A 19 -9.45 1.72 0.28
C LEU A 19 -10.96 1.74 0.61
N PRO A 20 -11.85 1.77 -0.39
CA PRO A 20 -13.29 1.64 -0.17
C PRO A 20 -13.65 0.29 0.46
N ALA A 21 -13.00 -0.78 -0.01
CA ALA A 21 -13.06 -2.11 0.56
C ALA A 21 -11.73 -2.84 0.32
N VAL A 22 -11.37 -3.79 1.19
CA VAL A 22 -10.16 -4.61 1.02
C VAL A 22 -10.50 -5.78 0.07
N THR A 23 -10.66 -5.46 -1.21
CA THR A 23 -10.86 -6.46 -2.28
C THR A 23 -9.69 -6.41 -3.26
N ARG A 24 -9.47 -7.51 -3.99
CA ARG A 24 -8.44 -7.60 -5.02
C ARG A 24 -8.51 -6.44 -6.03
N GLU A 25 -9.72 -6.06 -6.43
CA GLU A 25 -9.96 -4.99 -7.40
C GLU A 25 -9.48 -3.64 -6.85
N HIS A 26 -9.90 -3.26 -5.65
CA HIS A 26 -9.46 -2.00 -5.04
C HIS A 26 -7.96 -1.98 -4.73
N LEU A 27 -7.38 -3.12 -4.32
CA LEU A 27 -5.93 -3.22 -4.11
C LEU A 27 -5.14 -3.00 -5.40
N PHE A 28 -5.65 -3.51 -6.52
CA PHE A 28 -5.02 -3.33 -7.82
C PHE A 28 -5.26 -1.92 -8.37
N ASP A 29 -6.48 -1.39 -8.27
CA ASP A 29 -6.83 -0.06 -8.77
C ASP A 29 -6.10 1.06 -7.99
N CYS A 30 -6.17 1.01 -6.65
CA CYS A 30 -5.57 2.05 -5.81
C CYS A 30 -4.05 1.94 -5.75
N TYR A 31 -3.49 0.73 -5.65
CA TYR A 31 -2.06 0.54 -5.32
C TYR A 31 -1.29 -0.32 -6.33
N ALA A 32 -1.94 -0.90 -7.34
CA ALA A 32 -1.33 -1.84 -8.28
C ALA A 32 -0.62 -3.02 -7.60
N ILE A 33 -1.21 -3.55 -6.53
CA ILE A 33 -0.66 -4.68 -5.78
C ILE A 33 -1.64 -5.85 -5.69
N SER A 34 -1.08 -7.04 -5.50
CA SER A 34 -1.82 -8.27 -5.19
C SER A 34 -2.19 -8.35 -3.70
N GLU A 35 -3.20 -9.17 -3.40
CA GLU A 35 -3.61 -9.52 -2.02
C GLU A 35 -2.45 -10.10 -1.20
N THR A 36 -1.54 -10.84 -1.83
CA THR A 36 -0.34 -11.37 -1.17
C THR A 36 0.57 -10.24 -0.67
N THR A 37 0.78 -9.20 -1.47
CA THR A 37 1.58 -8.03 -1.07
C THR A 37 0.89 -7.27 0.04
N TRP A 38 -0.44 -7.09 -0.05
CA TRP A 38 -1.24 -6.49 1.01
C TRP A 38 -1.13 -7.25 2.34
N THR A 39 -1.22 -8.57 2.29
CA THR A 39 -1.07 -9.45 3.46
C THR A 39 0.31 -9.29 4.08
N LYS A 40 1.37 -9.21 3.28
CA LYS A 40 2.73 -8.94 3.79
C LYS A 40 2.81 -7.60 4.52
N LEU A 41 2.23 -6.55 3.96
CA LEU A 41 2.21 -5.22 4.60
C LEU A 41 1.44 -5.24 5.93
N ARG A 42 0.30 -5.94 5.97
CA ARG A 42 -0.51 -6.11 7.18
C ARG A 42 0.25 -6.85 8.28
N ASP A 43 0.93 -7.94 7.92
CA ASP A 43 1.63 -8.82 8.86
C ASP A 43 3.05 -8.33 9.19
N GLY A 44 3.45 -7.13 8.73
CA GLY A 44 4.78 -6.57 8.98
C GLY A 44 5.92 -7.32 8.27
N LYS A 45 5.60 -8.08 7.22
CA LYS A 45 6.58 -8.86 6.46
C LYS A 45 7.31 -7.98 5.44
N PRO A 46 8.59 -8.28 5.15
CA PRO A 46 9.38 -7.50 4.21
C PRO A 46 8.82 -7.56 2.78
N VAL A 47 8.75 -6.39 2.14
CA VAL A 47 8.42 -6.20 0.73
C VAL A 47 9.56 -5.48 0.01
N LYS A 48 9.65 -5.58 -1.32
CA LYS A 48 10.66 -4.85 -2.09
C LYS A 48 10.48 -3.35 -1.90
N ARG A 49 11.57 -2.59 -1.73
CA ARG A 49 11.50 -1.13 -1.58
C ARG A 49 10.83 -0.45 -2.76
N SER A 50 11.13 -0.88 -3.98
CA SER A 50 10.47 -0.36 -5.19
C SER A 50 8.95 -0.61 -5.21
N THR A 51 8.47 -1.68 -4.53
CA THR A 51 7.03 -1.92 -4.38
C THR A 51 6.43 -0.93 -3.38
N LEU A 52 7.08 -0.71 -2.24
CA LEU A 52 6.61 0.26 -1.25
C LEU A 52 6.58 1.69 -1.81
N ASP A 53 7.63 2.09 -2.53
CA ASP A 53 7.73 3.41 -3.16
C ASP A 53 6.53 3.70 -4.09
N ARG A 54 6.18 2.75 -4.96
CA ARG A 54 5.01 2.85 -5.84
C ARG A 54 3.70 2.97 -5.07
N ILE A 55 3.55 2.20 -3.99
CA ILE A 55 2.36 2.25 -3.13
C ILE A 55 2.23 3.63 -2.48
N LEU A 56 3.32 4.18 -1.93
CA LEU A 56 3.33 5.49 -1.29
C LEU A 56 3.08 6.63 -2.28
N ALA A 57 3.63 6.54 -3.50
CA ALA A 57 3.33 7.49 -4.56
C ALA A 57 1.84 7.49 -4.93
N LYS A 58 1.22 6.31 -5.03
CA LYS A 58 -0.23 6.19 -5.25
C LYS A 58 -1.05 6.73 -4.07
N LEU A 59 -0.62 6.45 -2.84
CA LEU A 59 -1.26 7.00 -1.64
C LEU A 59 -1.26 8.54 -1.68
N ALA A 60 -0.12 9.16 -1.97
CA ALA A 60 -0.03 10.62 -2.07
C ALA A 60 -0.97 11.21 -3.13
N LEU A 61 -1.15 10.53 -4.27
CA LEU A 61 -2.12 10.93 -5.29
C LEU A 61 -3.57 10.81 -4.81
N LEU A 62 -3.89 9.77 -4.04
CA LEU A 62 -5.22 9.60 -3.44
C LEU A 62 -5.48 10.65 -2.35
N ASP A 63 -4.48 10.97 -1.52
CA ASP A 63 -4.57 12.04 -0.53
C ASP A 63 -4.81 13.40 -1.20
N ALA A 64 -4.09 13.70 -2.28
CA ALA A 64 -4.25 14.95 -3.03
C ALA A 64 -5.66 15.08 -3.66
N ARG A 65 -6.26 13.97 -4.09
CA ARG A 65 -7.64 13.95 -4.63
C ARG A 65 -8.72 14.19 -3.59
N VAL A 66 -8.49 13.79 -2.35
CA VAL A 66 -9.44 14.00 -1.25
C VAL A 66 -9.34 15.41 -0.67
N ALA A 67 -8.17 16.06 -0.80
CA ALA A 67 -7.93 17.41 -0.32
C ALA A 67 -8.36 18.52 -1.30
N ALA A 68 -8.70 18.16 -2.55
CA ALA A 68 -9.18 19.06 -3.60
C ALA A 68 -10.71 19.10 -3.63
#